data_AF-A0A258HC53-F1
#
_entry.id   AF-A0A258HC53-F1
#
_cell.length_a   1.000
_cell.length_b   1.000
_cell.length_c   1.000
_cell.angle_alpha   90.00
_cell.angle_beta   90.00
_cell.angle_gamma   90.00
#
_symmetry.space_group_name_H-M   'P 1'
#
loop_
_entity.id
_entity.type
_entity.pdbx_description
1 polymer ?
#
loop_
_entity_poly.entity_id
_entity_poly.type
_entity_poly.pdbx_seq_one_letter_code
_entity_poly.pdbx_strand_id
1 'polypeptide(L)'
;MKVKIVYKYESDHAREVIDYLRDFQRQTGHEIEEVDPDTPDGAHTCRTYDIVEYPTVFALSDDGQLQHLWRGRPLPTISEVSYYVAGR
;
A
#
# COMPACT_ATOMS: atom_id res chain seq x y z
N MET A 1 4.46 -12.77 3.64
CA MET A 1 4.62 -11.46 2.98
C MET A 1 3.47 -10.54 3.39
N LYS A 2 3.68 -9.21 3.33
CA LYS A 2 2.66 -8.19 3.65
C LYS A 2 2.69 -7.08 2.60
N VAL A 3 1.51 -6.60 2.20
CA VAL A 3 1.36 -5.42 1.35
C VAL A 3 0.69 -4.32 2.16
N LYS A 4 1.21 -3.11 2.03
CA LYS A 4 0.66 -1.91 2.66
C LYS A 4 0.48 -0.80 1.63
N ILE A 5 -0.43 0.13 1.92
CA ILE A 5 -0.61 1.36 1.14
C ILE A 5 -0.59 2.59 2.06
N VAL A 6 0.22 3.59 1.71
CA VAL A 6 0.25 4.89 2.39
C VAL A 6 -0.54 5.90 1.58
N TYR A 7 -1.52 6.56 2.20
CA TYR A 7 -2.26 7.65 1.60
C TYR A 7 -2.96 8.50 2.66
N LYS A 8 -3.40 9.70 2.28
CA LYS A 8 -4.19 10.58 3.15
C LYS A 8 -5.68 10.47 2.80
N TYR A 9 -6.54 10.25 3.80
CA TYR A 9 -8.00 10.20 3.59
C TYR A 9 -8.56 11.52 3.06
N GLU A 10 -8.05 12.66 3.53
CA GLU A 10 -8.44 13.99 3.06
C GLU A 10 -7.53 14.45 1.90
N SER A 11 -7.62 13.77 0.75
CA SER A 11 -6.79 14.08 -0.42
C SER A 11 -7.50 13.88 -1.76
N ASP A 12 -6.89 14.40 -2.84
CA ASP A 12 -7.36 14.25 -4.22
C ASP A 12 -7.27 12.81 -4.76
N HIS A 13 -6.47 11.95 -4.13
CA HIS A 13 -6.24 10.56 -4.51
C HIS A 13 -6.96 9.55 -3.61
N ALA A 14 -7.59 9.99 -2.50
CA ALA A 14 -8.25 9.10 -1.55
C ALA A 14 -9.31 8.20 -2.20
N ARG A 15 -10.13 8.77 -3.11
CA ARG A 15 -11.16 8.00 -3.80
C ARG A 15 -10.58 6.88 -4.66
N GLU A 16 -9.51 7.16 -5.40
CA GLU A 16 -8.82 6.17 -6.24
C GLU A 16 -8.26 5.02 -5.38
N VAL A 17 -7.67 5.35 -4.22
CA VAL A 17 -7.16 4.36 -3.27
C VAL A 17 -8.28 3.50 -2.68
N ILE A 18 -9.39 4.10 -2.26
CA ILE A 18 -10.54 3.37 -1.68
C ILE A 18 -11.17 2.42 -2.72
N ASP A 19 -11.34 2.90 -3.96
CA ASP A 19 -11.86 2.08 -5.05
C ASP A 19 -10.89 0.91 -5.35
N TYR A 20 -9.59 1.18 -5.36
CA TYR A 20 -8.54 0.16 -5.52
C TYR A 20 -8.57 -0.92 -4.42
N LEU A 21 -8.63 -0.50 -3.15
CA LEU A 21 -8.70 -1.42 -2.00
C LEU A 21 -9.93 -2.33 -2.07
N ARG A 22 -11.09 -1.74 -2.38
CA ARG A 22 -12.34 -2.48 -2.54
C ARG A 22 -12.28 -3.48 -3.69
N ASP A 23 -11.75 -3.07 -4.84
CA ASP A 23 -11.62 -3.93 -6.00
C ASP A 23 -10.59 -5.05 -5.77
N PHE A 24 -9.49 -4.76 -5.08
CA PHE A 24 -8.47 -5.73 -4.69
C PHE A 24 -9.07 -6.80 -3.76
N GLN A 25 -9.78 -6.39 -2.70
CA GLN A 25 -10.45 -7.32 -1.79
C GLN A 25 -11.51 -8.17 -2.51
N ARG A 26 -12.31 -7.56 -3.39
CA ARG A 26 -13.32 -8.29 -4.18
C ARG A 26 -12.70 -9.35 -5.09
N GLN A 27 -11.56 -9.05 -5.71
CA GLN A 27 -10.94 -9.95 -6.70
C GLN A 27 -10.07 -11.03 -6.08
N THR A 28 -9.40 -10.71 -4.97
CA THR A 28 -8.37 -11.58 -4.38
C THR A 28 -8.81 -12.22 -3.07
N GLY A 29 -9.81 -11.67 -2.39
CA GLY A 29 -10.19 -12.06 -1.03
C GLY A 29 -9.21 -11.57 0.05
N HIS A 30 -8.17 -10.84 -0.31
CA HIS A 30 -7.17 -10.31 0.61
C HIS A 30 -7.34 -8.81 0.84
N GLU A 31 -6.99 -8.34 2.03
CA GLU A 31 -6.95 -6.92 2.38
C GLU A 31 -5.51 -6.39 2.31
N ILE A 32 -5.37 -5.13 1.90
CA ILE A 32 -4.11 -4.39 1.97
C ILE A 32 -4.16 -3.52 3.22
N GLU A 33 -3.08 -3.53 4.00
CA GLU A 33 -3.00 -2.73 5.22
C GLU A 33 -2.84 -1.24 4.87
N GLU A 34 -3.76 -0.41 5.34
CA GLU A 34 -3.71 1.05 5.17
C GLU A 34 -2.80 1.70 6.21
N VAL A 35 -2.01 2.69 5.78
CA VAL A 35 -1.11 3.48 6.62
C VAL A 35 -1.43 4.95 6.45
N ASP A 36 -1.87 5.59 7.54
CA ASP A 36 -2.08 7.04 7.58
C ASP A 36 -0.74 7.75 7.91
N PRO A 37 -0.16 8.50 6.96
CA PRO A 37 1.13 9.18 7.16
C PRO A 37 1.10 10.29 8.22
N ASP A 38 -0.08 10.77 8.61
CA ASP A 38 -0.24 11.83 9.62
C ASP A 38 -0.22 11.28 11.06
N THR A 39 -0.27 9.95 11.24
CA THR A 39 -0.05 9.29 12.53
C THR A 39 1.44 9.15 12.86
N PRO A 40 1.85 9.10 14.15
CA PRO A 40 3.25 8.89 14.52
C PRO A 40 3.88 7.62 13.90
N ASP A 41 3.13 6.51 13.90
CA ASP A 41 3.59 5.22 13.34
C ASP A 41 3.64 5.25 11.81
N GLY A 42 2.68 5.89 11.16
CA GLY A 42 2.71 6.08 9.71
C GLY A 42 3.85 6.99 9.27
N ALA A 43 4.10 8.08 9.99
CA ALA A 43 5.24 8.96 9.75
C ALA A 43 6.59 8.23 9.97
N HIS A 44 6.67 7.36 10.98
CA HIS A 44 7.83 6.50 11.18
C HIS A 44 8.01 5.51 10.02
N THR A 45 6.93 4.86 9.59
CA THR A 45 6.92 3.95 8.43
C THR A 45 7.40 4.65 7.16
N CYS A 46 6.93 5.87 6.89
CA CYS A 46 7.36 6.65 5.73
C CYS A 46 8.86 6.94 5.77
N ARG A 47 9.41 7.31 6.94
CA ARG A 47 10.86 7.53 7.10
C ARG A 47 11.66 6.24 6.91
N THR A 48 11.20 5.13 7.48
CA THR A 48 11.90 3.84 7.41
C THR A 48 12.01 3.32 5.98
N TYR A 49 10.99 3.54 5.14
CA TYR A 49 10.94 3.04 3.76
C TYR A 49 11.12 4.13 2.70
N ASP A 50 11.58 5.33 3.08
CA ASP A 50 11.79 6.47 2.17
C ASP A 50 10.57 6.79 1.28
N ILE A 51 9.40 6.91 1.92
CA ILE A 51 8.14 7.25 1.26
C ILE A 51 7.94 8.76 1.36
N VAL A 52 8.08 9.42 0.21
CA VAL A 52 8.00 10.88 0.06
C VAL A 52 6.86 11.34 -0.86
N GLU A 53 6.10 10.38 -1.42
CA GLU A 53 5.02 10.61 -2.37
C GLU A 53 3.79 9.78 -1.98
N TYR A 54 2.60 10.34 -2.15
CA TYR A 54 1.33 9.67 -1.86
C TYR A 54 0.44 9.65 -3.13
N PRO A 55 -0.30 8.55 -3.38
CA PRO A 55 -0.27 7.30 -2.62
C PRO A 55 1.03 6.51 -2.87
N THR A 56 1.37 5.58 -2.00
CA THR A 56 2.47 4.62 -2.22
C THR A 56 2.08 3.23 -1.77
N VAL A 57 2.20 2.23 -2.64
CA VAL A 57 2.02 0.81 -2.30
C VAL A 57 3.40 0.19 -2.10
N PHE A 58 3.54 -0.66 -1.09
CA PHE A 58 4.80 -1.36 -0.85
C PHE A 58 4.58 -2.77 -0.32
N ALA A 59 5.48 -3.67 -0.73
CA ALA A 59 5.48 -5.07 -0.33
C ALA A 59 6.69 -5.35 0.57
N LEU A 60 6.45 -6.04 1.68
CA LEU A 60 7.45 -6.45 2.65
C LEU A 60 7.51 -7.99 2.74
N SER A 61 8.72 -8.52 2.95
CA SER A 61 8.87 -9.88 3.45
C SER A 61 8.34 -9.99 4.88
N ASP A 62 8.19 -11.21 5.39
CA ASP A 62 7.72 -11.42 6.77
C ASP A 62 8.70 -10.84 7.82
N ASP A 63 9.98 -10.72 7.47
CA ASP A 63 11.02 -10.09 8.28
C ASP A 63 11.11 -8.55 8.11
N GLY A 64 10.18 -7.96 7.35
CA GLY A 64 10.07 -6.50 7.19
C GLY A 64 11.01 -5.90 6.14
N GLN A 65 11.71 -6.71 5.33
CA GLN A 65 12.53 -6.22 4.23
C GLN A 65 11.67 -5.79 3.04
N LEU A 66 11.94 -4.60 2.52
CA LEU A 66 11.28 -4.07 1.34
C LEU A 66 11.56 -4.95 0.11
N GLN A 67 10.51 -5.51 -0.47
CA GLN A 67 10.57 -6.33 -1.69
C GLN A 67 10.28 -5.49 -2.92
N HIS A 68 9.28 -4.60 -2.84
CA HIS A 68 8.89 -3.74 -3.94
C HIS A 68 8.20 -2.46 -3.42
N LEU A 69 8.30 -1.39 -4.22
CA LEU A 69 7.75 -0.07 -3.93
C LEU A 69 7.17 0.53 -5.21
N TRP A 70 5.89 0.89 -5.20
CA TRP A 70 5.22 1.64 -6.26
C TRP A 70 4.83 3.01 -5.71
N ARG A 71 5.43 4.06 -6.26
CA ARG A 71 5.27 5.44 -5.81
C ARG A 71 4.28 6.19 -6.70
N GLY A 72 3.42 6.98 -6.08
CA GLY A 72 2.51 7.90 -6.76
C GLY A 72 1.41 7.20 -7.55
N ARG A 73 0.97 7.91 -8.60
CA ARG A 73 -0.04 7.44 -9.56
C ARG A 73 0.62 7.16 -10.92
N PRO A 74 0.10 6.19 -11.71
CA PRO A 74 -1.05 5.33 -11.41
C PRO A 74 -0.74 4.27 -10.34
N LEU A 75 -1.77 3.79 -9.64
CA LEU A 75 -1.62 2.65 -8.73
C LEU A 75 -1.20 1.37 -9.49
N PRO A 76 -0.43 0.46 -8.85
CA PRO A 76 -0.07 -0.80 -9.47
C PRO A 76 -1.29 -1.65 -9.77
N THR A 77 -1.21 -2.50 -10.79
CA THR A 77 -2.29 -3.43 -11.10
C THR A 77 -2.54 -4.41 -9.95
N ILE A 78 -3.78 -4.90 -9.84
CA ILE A 78 -4.14 -5.93 -8.85
C ILE A 78 -3.26 -7.17 -9.03
N SER A 79 -2.95 -7.56 -10.27
CA SER A 79 -2.09 -8.71 -10.56
C SER A 79 -0.65 -8.54 -10.05
N GLU A 80 -0.07 -7.34 -10.19
CA GLU A 80 1.26 -7.03 -9.65
C GLU A 80 1.29 -7.15 -8.13
N VAL A 81 0.25 -6.64 -7.45
CA VAL A 81 0.16 -6.71 -5.98
C VAL A 81 -0.21 -8.11 -5.50
N SER A 82 -1.01 -8.85 -6.27
CA SER A 82 -1.46 -10.22 -5.95
C SER A 82 -0.29 -11.19 -5.75
N TYR A 83 0.80 -10.99 -6.50
CA TYR A 83 2.05 -11.76 -6.34
C TYR A 83 2.56 -11.77 -4.90
N TYR A 84 2.37 -10.68 -4.16
CA TYR A 84 2.90 -10.49 -2.80
C TYR A 84 1.92 -10.88 -1.69
N VAL A 85 0.68 -11.29 -2.03
CA VAL A 85 -0.30 -11.79 -1.04
C VAL A 85 -0.66 -13.26 -1.22
N ALA A 86 -0.46 -13.83 -2.41
CA ALA A 86 -0.86 -15.20 -2.75
C ALA A 86 -0.09 -16.32 -2.02
N GLY A 87 1.02 -16.00 -1.35
CA GLY A 87 1.83 -16.97 -0.59
C GLY A 87 1.37 -17.18 0.85
N ARG A 88 0.12 -16.86 1.19
CA ARG A 88 -0.46 -17.01 2.53
C ARG A 88 -1.60 -18.02 2.57
#